data_AF-A0A352JAL0-F1
#
_entry.id   AF-A0A352JAL0-F1
#
_cell.length_a   1.000
_cell.length_b   1.000
_cell.length_c   1.000
_cell.angle_alpha   90.00
_cell.angle_beta   90.00
_cell.angle_gamma   90.00
#
_symmetry.space_group_name_H-M   'P 1'
#
loop_
_entity.id
_entity.type
_entity.pdbx_description
1 polymer ?
#
loop_
_entity_poly.entity_id
_entity_poly.type
_entity_poly.pdbx_seq_one_letter_code
_entity_poly.pdbx_strand_id
1 'polypeptide(L)' 'LLAYIWKDNLLVNQYLVSEGLAIADPYPPNVKYDARISRAQSKARLQELGIWDTQNPLRLSPRDFRRQLGN' A
#
# COMPACT_ATOMS: atom_id res chain seq x y z
N LEU A 1 -10.37 -10.88 10.32
CA LEU A 1 -11.05 -10.79 9.01
C LEU A 1 -10.26 -9.86 8.09
N LEU A 2 -10.09 -10.20 6.80
CA LEU A 2 -9.50 -9.32 5.79
C LEU A 2 -10.61 -8.73 4.91
N ALA A 3 -10.69 -7.41 4.81
CA ALA A 3 -11.77 -6.72 4.10
C ALA A 3 -11.26 -5.51 3.28
N TYR A 4 -12.06 -5.13 2.29
CA TYR A 4 -11.88 -3.92 1.51
C TYR A 4 -12.92 -2.89 1.93
N ILE A 5 -12.49 -1.64 2.10
CA ILE A 5 -13.39 -0.55 2.50
C ILE A 5 -13.81 0.23 1.26
N TRP A 6 -15.11 0.42 1.13
CA TRP A 6 -15.72 1.26 0.11
C TRP A 6 -16.41 2.44 0.78
N LYS A 7 -16.17 3.64 0.24
CA LYS A 7 -16.94 4.83 0.56
C LYS A 7 -17.49 5.37 -0.76
N ASP A 8 -18.80 5.30 -0.92
CA ASP A 8 -19.46 5.54 -2.20
C ASP A 8 -18.81 4.68 -3.31
N ASN A 9 -18.24 5.29 -4.34
CA ASN A 9 -17.55 4.61 -5.44
C ASN A 9 -16.02 4.52 -5.26
N LEU A 10 -15.50 4.94 -4.10
CA LEU A 10 -14.06 4.93 -3.80
C LEU A 10 -13.66 3.67 -3.04
N LEU A 11 -12.80 2.86 -3.67
CA LEU A 11 -12.08 1.78 -2.99
C LEU A 11 -10.95 2.39 -2.16
N VAL A 12 -11.17 2.52 -0.85
CA VAL A 12 -10.25 3.24 0.07
C VAL A 12 -8.86 2.59 0.08
N ASN A 13 -8.77 1.25 0.06
CA ASN A 13 -7.49 0.54 0.00
C ASN A 13 -6.66 0.93 -1.23
N GLN A 14 -7.32 1.11 -2.38
CA GLN A 14 -6.64 1.56 -3.60
C GLN A 14 -6.23 3.03 -3.48
N TYR A 15 -7.12 3.88 -2.95
CA TYR A 15 -6.85 5.30 -2.77
C TYR A 15 -5.61 5.55 -1.89
N LEU A 16 -5.52 4.90 -0.73
CA LEU A 16 -4.36 5.03 0.15
C LEU A 16 -3.05 4.65 -0.55
N VAL A 17 -3.09 3.61 -1.38
CA VAL A 17 -1.92 3.16 -2.13
C VAL A 17 -1.60 4.11 -3.30
N SER A 18 -2.60 4.67 -3.98
CA SER A 18 -2.37 5.63 -5.08
C SER A 18 -1.77 6.95 -4.61
N GLU A 19 -2.11 7.38 -3.40
CA GLU A 19 -1.54 8.58 -2.77
C GLU A 19 -0.17 8.33 -2.10
N GLY A 20 0.37 7.11 -2.21
CA GLY A 20 1.65 6.76 -1.58
C GLY A 20 1.60 6.73 -0.05
N LEU A 21 0.44 6.50 0.55
CA LEU A 21 0.26 6.44 2.01
C LEU A 21 0.37 5.02 2.58
N ALA A 22 0.34 3.99 1.72
CA ALA A 22 0.37 2.59 2.12
C ALA A 22 1.13 1.72 1.11
N ILE A 23 1.67 0.60 1.60
CA ILE A 23 2.26 -0.46 0.76
C ILE A 23 1.19 -1.52 0.46
N ALA A 24 1.06 -1.87 -0.81
CA ALA A 24 0.27 -3.02 -1.24
C ALA A 24 0.99 -4.32 -0.85
N ASP A 25 0.36 -5.12 0.00
CA ASP A 25 0.87 -6.42 0.46
C ASP A 25 -0.21 -7.50 0.27
N PRO A 26 -0.27 -8.14 -0.92
CA PRO A 26 -1.19 -9.23 -1.23
C PRO A 26 -1.11 -10.36 -0.21
N TYR A 27 -2.25 -10.73 0.40
CA TYR A 27 -2.31 -11.83 1.35
C TYR A 27 -3.57 -12.69 1.12
N PRO A 28 -3.41 -13.98 0.74
CA PRO A 28 -4.53 -14.89 0.54
C PRO A 28 -5.41 -15.08 1.79
N PRO A 29 -6.70 -15.41 1.65
CA PRO A 29 -7.40 -15.74 0.41
C PRO A 29 -8.03 -14.53 -0.30
N ASN A 30 -8.06 -13.34 0.31
CA ASN A 30 -8.83 -12.21 -0.21
C ASN A 30 -8.00 -11.33 -1.15
N VAL A 31 -7.96 -11.72 -2.43
CA VAL A 31 -7.09 -11.13 -3.47
C VAL A 31 -7.86 -10.45 -4.62
N LYS A 32 -9.17 -10.20 -4.44
CA LYS A 32 -10.09 -9.72 -5.50
C LYS A 32 -9.60 -8.45 -6.21
N TYR A 33 -8.91 -7.55 -5.49
CA TYR A 33 -8.47 -6.26 -6.02
C TYR A 33 -6.95 -6.09 -6.11
N ASP A 34 -6.17 -7.16 -5.96
CA ASP A 34 -4.71 -7.07 -5.86
C ASP A 34 -4.07 -6.49 -7.12
N ALA A 35 -4.55 -6.85 -8.31
CA ALA A 35 -4.09 -6.27 -9.56
C ALA A 35 -4.38 -4.75 -9.63
N ARG A 36 -5.56 -4.33 -9.14
CA ARG A 36 -5.98 -2.92 -9.14
C ARG A 36 -5.13 -2.10 -8.15
N ILE A 37 -4.87 -2.64 -6.97
CA ILE A 37 -4.06 -1.99 -5.93
C ILE A 37 -2.57 -1.99 -6.31
N SER A 38 -2.06 -3.08 -6.90
CA SER A 38 -0.67 -3.15 -7.39
C SER A 38 -0.40 -2.10 -8.46
N ARG A 39 -1.33 -1.89 -9.40
CA ARG A 39 -1.22 -0.81 -10.40
C ARG A 39 -1.22 0.58 -9.77
N ALA A 40 -2.03 0.80 -8.74
CA ALA A 40 -2.04 2.05 -7.99
C ALA A 40 -0.68 2.31 -7.32
N GLN A 41 -0.04 1.28 -6.76
CA GLN A 41 1.29 1.39 -6.16
C GLN A 41 2.35 1.73 -7.22
N SER A 42 2.31 1.06 -8.38
CA SER A 42 3.23 1.38 -9.48
C SER A 42 3.09 2.84 -9.92
N LYS A 43 1.86 3.36 -9.98
CA LYS A 43 1.63 4.78 -10.29
C LYS A 43 2.22 5.70 -9.21
N ALA A 44 1.96 5.42 -7.94
CA ALA A 44 2.49 6.22 -6.83
C ALA A 44 4.03 6.24 -6.80
N ARG A 45 4.68 5.12 -7.13
CA ARG A 45 6.14 5.02 -7.27
C ARG A 45 6.68 5.88 -8.41
N LEU A 46 6.06 5.79 -9.60
CA LEU A 46 6.48 6.58 -10.76
C LEU A 46 6.29 8.09 -10.55
N GLN A 47 5.35 8.46 -9.70
CA GLN A 47 5.05 9.85 -9.34
C GLN A 47 5.76 10.30 -8.06
N GLU A 48 6.60 9.45 -7.46
CA GLU A 48 7.36 9.74 -6.23
C GLU A 48 6.48 10.24 -5.06
N LEU A 49 5.27 9.67 -4.93
CA LEU A 49 4.29 10.13 -3.93
C LEU A 49 4.54 9.51 -2.55
N GLY A 50 4.39 10.32 -1.51
CA GLY A 50 4.34 9.89 -0.11
C GLY A 50 5.57 9.06 0.29
N ILE A 51 5.37 7.80 0.66
CA ILE A 51 6.44 6.88 1.05
C ILE A 51 7.45 6.57 -0.07
N TRP A 52 7.13 6.94 -1.31
CA TRP A 52 7.98 6.75 -2.49
C TRP A 52 8.78 8.00 -2.88
N ASP A 53 8.69 9.09 -2.12
CA ASP A 53 9.47 10.32 -2.31
C ASP A 53 10.97 9.99 -2.34
N THR A 54 11.68 10.44 -3.38
CA THR A 54 13.12 10.17 -3.55
C THR A 54 14.01 10.92 -2.56
N GLN A 55 13.55 12.06 -2.03
CA GLN A 55 14.26 12.86 -1.03
C GLN A 55 14.04 12.32 0.39
N ASN A 56 12.86 11.79 0.66
CA ASN A 56 12.52 11.21 1.97
C ASN A 56 11.70 9.92 1.86
N PRO A 57 12.28 8.83 1.35
CA PRO A 57 11.57 7.58 1.16
C PRO A 57 11.32 6.88 2.50
N LEU A 58 10.31 6.01 2.53
CA LEU A 58 10.15 5.08 3.62
C LEU A 58 11.34 4.11 3.67
N ARG A 59 12.19 4.27 4.69
CA ARG A 59 13.45 3.52 4.83
C ARG A 59 13.27 2.06 5.23
N LEU A 60 12.19 1.76 5.96
CA LEU A 60 11.87 0.42 6.45
C LEU A 60 10.42 0.10 6.13
N SER A 61 10.17 -1.06 5.51
CA SER A 61 8.80 -1.51 5.32
C SER A 61 8.14 -1.82 6.68
N PRO A 62 6.80 -1.72 6.80
CA PRO A 62 6.11 -2.11 8.04
C PRO A 62 6.38 -3.55 8.45
N ARG A 63 6.66 -4.46 7.49
CA ARG A 63 7.03 -5.85 7.78
C ARG A 63 8.41 -5.94 8.43
N ASP A 64 9.39 -5.19 7.92
CA ASP A 64 10.76 -5.20 8.45
C ASP A 64 10.83 -4.51 9.81
N PHE A 65 10.11 -3.41 9.99
CA PHE A 65 10.00 -2.73 11.28
C PHE A 65 9.43 -3.64 12.38
N ARG A 66 8.36 -4.39 12.09
CA ARG A 66 7.78 -5.34 13.05
C ARG A 66 8.75 -6.47 13.41
N ARG A 67 9.58 -6.92 12.47
CA ARG A 67 10.61 -7.94 12.73
C ARG A 67 11.68 -7.44 13.69
N GLN A 68 12.05 -6.16 13.61
CA GLN A 68 13.03 -5.56 14.52
C GLN A 68 12.50 -5.42 15.95
N LEU A 69 11.22 -5.09 16.12
CA LEU A 69 10.60 -4.97 17.45
C LEU A 69 10.35 -6.32 18.14
N GLY A 70 10.37 -7.42 17.40
CA GLY A 70 10.14 -8.76 17.94
C GLY A 70 11.38 -9.45 18.53
N ASN A 71 12.55 -8.80 18.44
CA ASN A 71 13.82 -9.24 19.01
C ASN A 71 14.19 -8.36 20.22
#